data_AF-A0A7R7XGG3-F1
#
_entry.id   AF-A0A7R7XGG3-F1
#
_cell.length_a   1.000
_cell.length_b   1.000
_cell.length_c   1.000
_cell.angle_alpha   90.00
_cell.angle_beta   90.00
_cell.angle_gamma   90.00
#
_symmetry.space_group_name_H-M   'P 1'
#
loop_
_entity.id
_entity.type
_entity.pdbx_description
1 polymer ?
#
loop_
_entity_poly.entity_id
_entity_poly.type
_entity_poly.pdbx_seq_one_letter_code
_entity_poly.pdbx_strand_id
1 'polypeptide(L)'
;MKFTSLILTLMAAAAVTAAPSPELEVRDTCGAGYGGDQRRTNSPCNASNGDRHFCGCDRTGVVECQGGRWREIRDCGRGTCHGGNDGGAVC
;
A
#
# COMPACT_ATOMS: atom_id res chain seq x y z
N MET A 1 0.08 -21.47 55.23
CA MET A 1 0.52 -20.59 54.13
C MET A 1 1.46 -21.37 53.23
N LYS A 2 1.14 -21.50 51.94
CA LYS A 2 2.10 -21.70 50.84
C LYS A 2 1.34 -21.41 49.53
N PHE A 3 1.62 -20.22 49.03
CA PHE A 3 1.13 -19.58 47.84
C PHE A 3 1.62 -20.32 46.60
N THR A 4 0.74 -20.58 45.64
CA THR A 4 1.11 -20.57 44.20
C THR A 4 -0.17 -20.51 43.38
N SER A 5 -0.76 -19.32 43.36
CA SER A 5 -1.72 -18.94 42.34
C SER A 5 -0.94 -18.81 41.03
N LEU A 6 -1.11 -19.78 40.12
CA LEU A 6 -0.62 -19.66 38.75
C LEU A 6 -1.43 -18.55 38.06
N ILE A 7 -0.87 -17.36 38.04
CA ILE A 7 -1.39 -16.24 37.26
C ILE A 7 -1.02 -16.54 35.80
N LEU A 8 -1.99 -17.08 35.04
CA LEU A 8 -1.92 -17.13 33.59
C LEU A 8 -1.97 -15.70 33.06
N THR A 9 -0.81 -15.15 32.72
CA THR A 9 -0.67 -13.91 31.97
C THR A 9 -1.32 -14.07 30.60
N LEU A 10 -2.51 -13.47 30.44
CA LEU A 10 -3.13 -13.20 29.16
C LEU A 10 -2.15 -12.39 28.31
N MET A 11 -1.64 -12.98 27.23
CA MET A 11 -1.05 -12.25 26.13
C MET A 11 -2.16 -11.48 25.43
N ALA A 12 -2.34 -10.22 25.80
CA ALA A 12 -3.12 -9.27 25.02
C ALA A 12 -2.34 -8.97 23.73
N ALA A 13 -2.60 -9.74 22.68
CA ALA A 13 -2.21 -9.37 21.33
C ALA A 13 -3.02 -8.12 20.95
N ALA A 14 -2.43 -6.95 21.15
CA ALA A 14 -2.95 -5.71 20.60
C ALA A 14 -2.82 -5.77 19.07
N ALA A 15 -3.84 -6.31 18.41
CA ALA A 15 -4.02 -6.12 16.98
C ALA A 15 -4.29 -4.63 16.77
N VAL A 16 -3.22 -3.86 16.48
CA VAL A 16 -3.35 -2.48 16.02
C VAL A 16 -4.04 -2.54 14.67
N THR A 17 -5.35 -2.38 14.67
CA THR A 17 -6.14 -2.15 13.47
C THR A 17 -5.79 -0.75 12.99
N ALA A 18 -4.76 -0.63 12.15
CA ALA A 18 -4.48 0.58 11.41
C ALA A 18 -5.67 0.81 10.46
N ALA A 19 -6.66 1.57 10.91
CA ALA A 19 -7.74 2.03 10.06
C ALA A 19 -7.13 2.75 8.85
N PRO A 20 -7.63 2.49 7.63
CA PRO A 20 -7.17 3.22 6.45
C PRO A 20 -7.38 4.71 6.71
N SER A 21 -6.28 5.46 6.86
CA SER A 21 -6.36 6.89 7.12
C SER A 21 -6.68 7.59 5.80
N PRO A 22 -7.81 8.30 5.67
CA PRO A 22 -8.17 8.98 4.42
C PRO A 22 -7.11 10.00 3.97
N GLU A 23 -6.29 10.48 4.89
CA GLU A 23 -5.16 11.38 4.59
C GLU A 23 -4.01 10.68 3.82
N LEU A 24 -3.86 9.36 3.93
CA LEU A 24 -2.89 8.59 3.15
C LEU A 24 -3.36 8.40 1.69
N GLU A 25 -4.66 8.16 1.49
CA GLU A 25 -5.27 7.92 0.17
C GLU A 25 -5.20 9.16 -0.74
N VAL A 26 -5.35 10.35 -0.17
CA VAL A 26 -5.19 11.60 -0.94
C VAL A 26 -3.71 11.87 -1.26
N ARG A 27 -2.79 11.41 -0.42
CA ARG A 27 -1.35 11.64 -0.59
C ARG A 27 -0.67 10.65 -1.54
N ASP A 28 -1.24 9.47 -1.72
CA ASP A 28 -0.61 8.41 -2.50
C ASP A 28 -1.04 8.37 -3.98
N THR A 29 -2.20 8.93 -4.28
CA THR A 29 -2.74 9.08 -5.64
C THR A 29 -2.07 10.21 -6.44
N CYS A 30 -2.29 10.19 -7.75
CA CYS A 30 -1.73 11.19 -8.67
C CYS A 30 -2.47 12.54 -8.64
N GLY A 31 -3.65 12.61 -8.02
CA GLY A 31 -4.51 13.79 -7.97
C GLY A 31 -5.72 13.67 -8.92
N ALA A 32 -6.48 14.77 -9.05
CA ALA A 32 -7.67 14.80 -9.90
C ALA A 32 -7.33 14.55 -11.38
N GLY A 33 -8.16 13.76 -12.06
CA GLY A 33 -8.02 13.44 -13.49
C GLY A 33 -7.20 12.19 -13.81
N TYR A 34 -6.65 11.52 -12.80
CA TYR A 34 -5.93 10.25 -12.97
C TYR A 34 -6.85 9.04 -12.71
N GLY A 35 -6.50 7.89 -13.28
CA GLY A 35 -7.23 6.64 -13.08
C GLY A 35 -7.00 6.06 -11.68
N GLY A 36 -7.95 5.25 -11.20
CA GLY A 36 -7.80 4.51 -9.94
C GLY A 36 -6.69 3.46 -10.00
N ASP A 37 -6.20 3.14 -11.20
CA ASP A 37 -5.02 2.31 -11.46
C ASP A 37 -3.69 3.06 -11.29
N GLN A 38 -3.69 4.35 -10.92
CA GLN A 38 -2.48 5.16 -10.87
C GLN A 38 -2.09 5.58 -9.45
N ARG A 39 -0.79 5.52 -9.15
CA ARG A 39 -0.18 5.96 -7.89
C ARG A 39 1.06 6.80 -8.16
N ARG A 40 1.32 7.75 -7.27
CA ARG A 40 2.45 8.66 -7.38
C ARG A 40 3.72 7.96 -6.92
N THR A 41 4.68 7.74 -7.82
CA THR A 41 5.95 7.11 -7.47
C THR A 41 6.63 7.87 -6.33
N ASN A 42 7.18 7.13 -5.37
CA ASN A 42 7.74 7.61 -4.11
C ASN A 42 6.77 8.29 -3.15
N SER A 43 5.46 8.34 -3.38
CA SER A 43 4.52 8.79 -2.34
C SER A 43 4.35 7.72 -1.25
N PRO A 44 3.87 8.09 -0.03
CA PRO A 44 3.52 7.11 0.99
C PRO A 44 2.48 6.10 0.49
N CYS A 45 2.45 4.88 1.01
CA CYS A 45 1.41 3.90 0.68
C CYS A 45 0.98 3.12 1.93
N ASN A 46 -0.27 2.67 1.95
CA ASN A 46 -0.76 1.81 3.03
C ASN A 46 -0.24 0.38 2.84
N ALA A 47 0.23 -0.26 3.93
CA ALA A 47 0.67 -1.66 3.92
C ALA A 47 -0.43 -2.64 3.47
N SER A 48 -1.70 -2.28 3.60
CA SER A 48 -2.84 -3.07 3.09
C SER A 48 -2.87 -3.19 1.56
N ASN A 49 -2.08 -2.37 0.83
CA ASN A 49 -1.89 -2.57 -0.62
C ASN A 49 -1.22 -3.92 -0.93
N GLY A 50 -0.40 -4.45 -0.01
CA GLY A 50 0.27 -5.73 -0.20
C GLY A 50 1.13 -5.73 -1.46
N ASP A 51 0.95 -6.77 -2.27
CA ASP A 51 1.61 -7.00 -3.57
C ASP A 51 0.82 -6.43 -4.75
N ARG A 52 -0.18 -5.57 -4.51
CA ARG A 52 -0.92 -4.94 -5.61
C ARG A 52 -0.02 -4.02 -6.41
N HIS A 53 -0.11 -4.19 -7.72
CA HIS A 53 0.63 -3.39 -8.70
C HIS A 53 -0.26 -2.33 -9.32
N PHE A 54 0.23 -1.10 -9.32
CA PHE A 54 -0.41 0.07 -9.92
C PHE A 54 0.52 0.71 -10.96
N CYS A 55 0.02 1.61 -11.78
CA CYS A 55 0.82 2.40 -12.69
C CYS A 55 1.35 3.66 -12.04
N GLY A 56 2.53 4.10 -12.46
CA GLY A 56 2.98 5.47 -12.25
C GLY A 56 2.02 6.48 -12.90
N CYS A 57 2.04 7.72 -12.43
CA CYS A 57 1.18 8.79 -12.96
C CYS A 57 1.40 9.05 -14.47
N ASP A 58 2.64 8.89 -14.93
CA ASP A 58 3.06 9.01 -16.34
C ASP A 58 2.81 7.73 -17.16
N ARG A 59 2.34 6.65 -16.52
CA ARG A 59 2.14 5.31 -17.09
C ARG A 59 3.43 4.71 -17.67
N THR A 60 4.61 5.19 -17.28
CA THR A 60 5.88 4.64 -17.79
C THR A 60 6.44 3.53 -16.91
N GLY A 61 5.86 3.28 -15.74
CA GLY A 61 6.31 2.19 -14.86
C GLY A 61 5.18 1.57 -14.05
N VAL A 62 5.42 0.34 -13.59
CA VAL A 62 4.60 -0.36 -12.61
C VAL A 62 5.20 -0.13 -11.23
N VAL A 63 4.36 0.24 -10.27
CA VAL A 63 4.72 0.51 -8.87
C VAL A 63 4.08 -0.47 -7.90
N GLU A 64 4.80 -0.80 -6.84
CA GLU A 64 4.38 -1.65 -5.72
C GLU A 64 4.63 -0.91 -4.39
N CYS A 65 3.81 -1.20 -3.37
CA CYS A 65 3.96 -0.61 -2.06
C CYS A 65 5.06 -1.34 -1.25
N GLN A 66 6.26 -0.75 -1.18
CA GLN A 66 7.41 -1.32 -0.48
C GLN A 66 7.91 -0.39 0.63
N GLY A 67 7.94 -0.91 1.86
CA GLY A 67 8.40 -0.13 3.02
C GLY A 67 7.56 1.14 3.27
N GLY A 68 6.26 1.07 2.97
CA GLY A 68 5.33 2.19 3.13
C GLY A 68 5.47 3.29 2.07
N ARG A 69 6.11 3.00 0.92
CA ARG A 69 6.16 3.91 -0.23
C ARG A 69 5.92 3.18 -1.55
N TRP A 70 5.29 3.86 -2.50
CA TRP A 70 5.20 3.36 -3.88
C TRP A 70 6.58 3.37 -4.53
N ARG A 71 7.09 2.19 -4.88
CA ARG A 71 8.38 2.00 -5.55
C ARG A 71 8.14 1.43 -6.93
N GLU A 72 8.84 1.95 -7.91
CA GLU A 72 8.83 1.37 -9.25
C GLU A 72 9.54 0.01 -9.22
N ILE A 73 8.84 -1.01 -9.71
CA ILE A 73 9.34 -2.39 -9.78
C ILE A 73 9.57 -2.84 -11.23
N ARG A 74 9.04 -2.09 -12.19
CA ARG A 74 9.21 -2.34 -13.62
C ARG A 74 9.08 -1.05 -14.41
N ASP A 75 10.06 -0.77 -15.24
CA ASP A 75 10.01 0.29 -16.25
C ASP A 75 9.38 -0.25 -17.54
N CYS A 76 8.31 0.41 -18.01
CA CYS A 76 7.63 0.15 -19.28
C CYS A 76 8.27 0.91 -20.46
N GLY A 77 9.17 1.87 -20.20
CA GLY A 77 9.88 2.70 -21.17
C GLY A 77 9.03 3.77 -21.88
N ARG A 78 7.71 3.60 -21.90
CA ARG A 78 6.74 4.52 -22.51
C ARG A 78 5.43 4.47 -21.72
N GLY A 79 4.56 5.46 -21.93
CA GLY A 79 3.27 5.61 -21.27
C GLY A 79 2.22 4.55 -21.66
N THR A 80 2.53 3.27 -21.49
CA THR A 80 1.66 2.13 -21.82
C THR A 80 1.16 1.34 -20.62
N CYS A 81 1.61 1.68 -19.41
CA CYS A 81 1.12 1.01 -18.22
C CYS A 81 -0.40 1.18 -18.08
N HIS A 82 -1.09 0.07 -17.83
CA HIS A 82 -2.53 0.04 -17.57
C HIS A 82 -2.88 -1.02 -16.52
N GLY A 83 -3.93 -0.77 -15.74
CA GLY A 83 -4.43 -1.70 -14.74
C GLY A 83 -5.88 -1.40 -14.36
N GLY A 84 -6.35 -2.02 -13.28
CA GLY A 84 -7.65 -1.74 -12.67
C GLY A 84 -7.54 -0.94 -11.37
N ASN A 85 -8.69 -0.52 -10.82
CA ASN A 85 -8.74 0.19 -9.54
C ASN A 85 -8.26 -0.67 -8.36
N ASP A 86 -8.31 -1.99 -8.50
CA ASP A 86 -7.86 -2.96 -7.50
C ASP A 86 -6.41 -3.42 -7.73
N GLY A 87 -5.71 -2.81 -8.69
CA GLY A 87 -4.33 -3.14 -9.08
C GLY A 87 -4.26 -3.94 -10.38
N GLY A 88 -3.26 -4.82 -10.50
CA GLY A 88 -3.01 -5.63 -11.69
C GLY A 88 -2.35 -4.86 -12.83
N ALA A 89 -1.59 -3.82 -12.52
CA ALA A 89 -0.91 -3.02 -13.52
C ALA A 89 0.14 -3.80 -14.31
N VAL A 90 0.11 -3.62 -15.63
CA VAL A 90 1.05 -4.21 -16.60
C VAL A 90 1.46 -3.17 -17.63
N CYS A 91 2.60 -3.41 -18.28
CA CYS A 91 2.97 -2.77 -19.54
C CYS A 91 2.32 -3.57 -20.70
#